data_AF-A0A2S3YVQ1-F1
#
_entry.id   AF-A0A2S3YVQ1-F1
#
_cell.length_a   1.000
_cell.length_b   1.000
_cell.length_c   1.000
_cell.angle_alpha   90.00
_cell.angle_beta   90.00
_cell.angle_gamma   90.00
#
_symmetry.space_group_name_H-M   'P 1'
#
loop_
_entity.id
_entity.type
_entity.pdbx_description
1 polymer ?
#
loop_
_entity_poly.entity_id
_entity_poly.type
_entity_poly.pdbx_seq_one_letter_code
_entity_poly.pdbx_strand_id
1 'polypeptide(L)'
;MTPSAAVAKLQAVGIHVSERTLRERARALGACRIIGKTMFMLPSDIDAILEAARPKPKVRYDVSPYEPKPAPIKRWTEYDTEQLRQRILDQNKQRNKAARKARAK
;
A
#
# COMPACT_ATOMS: atom_id res chain seq x y z
N MET A 1 5.66 -26.58 -13.14
CA MET A 1 5.01 -26.62 -11.80
C MET A 1 3.53 -26.32 -11.95
N THR A 2 2.65 -27.06 -11.26
CA THR A 2 1.20 -26.80 -11.27
C THR A 2 0.82 -25.58 -10.40
N PRO A 3 -0.31 -24.90 -10.64
CA PRO A 3 -0.75 -23.76 -9.84
C PRO A 3 -0.89 -24.07 -8.34
N SER A 4 -1.47 -25.21 -7.97
CA SER A 4 -1.56 -25.66 -6.57
C SER A 4 -0.18 -25.79 -5.91
N ALA A 5 0.76 -26.47 -6.55
CA ALA A 5 2.14 -26.59 -6.07
C ALA A 5 2.86 -25.23 -5.96
N ALA A 6 2.56 -24.28 -6.86
CA ALA A 6 3.10 -22.93 -6.80
C ALA A 6 2.61 -22.18 -5.56
N VAL A 7 1.32 -22.28 -5.26
CA VAL A 7 0.72 -21.68 -4.06
C VAL A 7 1.34 -22.24 -2.79
N ALA A 8 1.52 -23.56 -2.70
CA ALA A 8 2.17 -24.19 -1.55
C ALA A 8 3.59 -23.65 -1.31
N LYS A 9 4.37 -23.46 -2.39
CA LYS A 9 5.72 -22.87 -2.30
C LYS A 9 5.68 -21.40 -1.88
N LEU A 10 4.78 -20.60 -2.45
CA LEU A 10 4.62 -19.20 -2.09
C LEU A 10 4.19 -19.04 -0.62
N GLN A 11 3.29 -19.90 -0.15
CA GLN A 11 2.83 -19.92 1.22
C GLN A 11 3.96 -20.28 2.20
N ALA A 12 4.85 -21.21 1.84
CA ALA A 12 6.02 -21.54 2.65
C ALA A 12 6.97 -20.34 2.86
N VAL A 13 6.95 -19.37 1.94
CA VAL A 13 7.74 -18.12 2.01
C VAL A 13 6.94 -16.98 2.65
N GLY A 14 5.70 -17.23 3.11
CA GLY A 14 4.83 -16.24 3.75
C GLY A 14 3.97 -15.40 2.78
N ILE A 15 3.93 -15.77 1.50
CA ILE A 15 3.12 -15.09 0.49
C ILE A 15 1.77 -15.79 0.37
N HIS A 16 0.71 -15.16 0.89
CA HIS A 16 -0.65 -15.69 0.83
C HIS A 16 -1.36 -15.26 -0.46
N VAL A 17 -1.48 -16.18 -1.42
CA VAL A 17 -2.16 -15.95 -2.71
C VAL A 17 -3.10 -17.12 -3.00
N SER A 18 -4.32 -16.83 -3.44
CA SER A 18 -5.26 -17.89 -3.86
C SER A 18 -4.85 -18.49 -5.21
N GLU A 19 -5.11 -19.79 -5.39
CA GLU A 19 -4.84 -20.47 -6.66
C GLU A 19 -5.61 -19.83 -7.84
N ARG A 20 -6.83 -19.35 -7.59
CA ARG A 20 -7.62 -18.62 -8.58
C ARG A 20 -6.91 -17.35 -9.05
N THR A 21 -6.48 -16.52 -8.10
CA THR A 21 -5.78 -15.26 -8.40
C THR A 21 -4.47 -15.51 -9.16
N LEU A 22 -3.75 -16.57 -8.79
CA LEU A 22 -2.53 -16.95 -9.49
C LEU A 22 -2.81 -17.37 -10.95
N ARG A 23 -3.84 -18.19 -11.19
CA ARG A 23 -4.25 -18.60 -12.54
C ARG A 23 -4.70 -17.42 -13.41
N GLU A 24 -5.49 -16.52 -12.86
CA GLU A 24 -5.98 -15.33 -13.57
C GLU A 24 -4.82 -14.43 -13.99
N ARG A 25 -3.87 -14.17 -13.08
CA ARG A 25 -2.68 -13.35 -13.37
C ARG A 25 -1.73 -14.02 -14.36
N ALA A 26 -1.50 -15.32 -14.22
CA ALA A 26 -0.66 -16.08 -15.13
C ALA A 26 -1.20 -16.04 -16.58
N ARG A 27 -2.53 -16.10 -16.75
CA ARG A 27 -3.17 -15.93 -18.07
C ARG A 27 -3.05 -14.51 -18.59
N ALA A 28 -3.30 -13.51 -17.74
CA ALA A 28 -3.24 -12.11 -18.14
C ALA A 28 -1.84 -11.68 -18.61
N LEU A 29 -0.79 -12.23 -17.98
CA LEU A 29 0.60 -11.92 -18.31
C LEU A 29 1.21 -12.85 -19.37
N GLY A 30 0.49 -13.92 -19.78
CA GLY A 30 1.06 -14.97 -20.63
C GLY A 30 2.17 -15.79 -19.94
N ALA A 31 2.35 -15.63 -18.63
CA ALA A 31 3.33 -16.32 -17.80
C ALA A 31 2.82 -17.73 -17.41
N CYS A 32 2.38 -18.51 -18.39
CA CYS A 32 2.03 -19.91 -18.22
C CYS A 32 2.04 -20.67 -19.53
N ARG A 33 2.24 -21.99 -19.43
CA ARG A 33 2.08 -22.94 -20.53
C ARG A 33 0.83 -23.77 -20.29
N ILE A 34 -0.08 -23.76 -21.24
CA ILE A 34 -1.32 -24.54 -21.16
C ILE A 34 -1.17 -25.76 -22.06
N ILE A 35 -1.30 -26.95 -21.49
CA ILE A 35 -1.29 -28.21 -22.21
C ILE A 35 -2.63 -28.89 -21.92
N GLY A 36 -3.52 -28.88 -22.92
CA GLY A 36 -4.91 -29.29 -22.76
C GLY A 36 -5.62 -28.46 -21.69
N LYS A 37 -6.18 -29.12 -20.67
CA LYS A 37 -6.85 -28.47 -19.52
C LYS A 37 -5.88 -28.05 -18.41
N THR A 38 -4.64 -28.52 -18.47
CA THR A 38 -3.66 -28.32 -17.40
C THR A 38 -2.78 -27.10 -17.66
N MET A 39 -2.45 -26.39 -16.57
CA MET A 39 -1.58 -25.22 -16.60
C MET A 39 -0.26 -25.55 -15.91
N PHE A 40 0.84 -25.15 -16.53
CA PHE A 40 2.18 -25.25 -15.99
C PHE A 40 2.83 -23.87 -15.94
N MET A 41 3.47 -23.57 -14.82
CA MET A 41 4.32 -22.40 -14.63
C MET A 41 5.76 -22.86 -14.43
N LEU A 42 6.70 -22.13 -15.02
CA LEU A 42 8.11 -22.20 -14.70
C LEU A 42 8.44 -21.25 -13.54
N PRO A 43 9.57 -21.43 -12.85
CA PRO A 43 10.01 -20.48 -11.83
C PRO A 43 10.09 -19.03 -12.37
N SER A 44 10.61 -18.85 -13.60
CA SER A 44 10.66 -17.56 -14.29
C SER A 44 9.28 -16.91 -14.46
N ASP A 45 8.25 -17.72 -14.67
CA ASP A 45 6.89 -17.23 -14.86
C ASP A 45 6.32 -16.70 -13.53
N ILE A 46 6.66 -17.35 -12.40
CA ILE A 46 6.29 -16.86 -11.07
C ILE A 46 6.95 -15.51 -10.81
N ASP A 47 8.23 -15.38 -11.14
CA ASP A 47 8.99 -14.14 -10.94
C ASP A 47 8.37 -13.00 -11.75
N ALA A 48 8.00 -13.25 -13.01
CA ALA A 48 7.28 -12.29 -13.84
C ALA A 48 5.92 -11.90 -13.25
N ILE A 49 5.16 -12.87 -12.71
CA ILE A 49 3.88 -12.61 -12.03
C ILE A 49 4.09 -11.75 -10.77
N LEU A 50 5.12 -12.04 -9.98
CA LEU A 50 5.44 -11.30 -8.76
C LEU A 50 5.95 -9.89 -9.07
N GLU A 51 6.76 -9.73 -10.11
CA GLU A 51 7.24 -8.44 -10.57
C GLU A 51 6.08 -7.56 -11.05
N ALA A 52 5.20 -8.09 -11.88
CA ALA A 52 3.99 -7.40 -12.32
C ALA A 52 3.03 -7.08 -11.16
N ALA A 53 3.06 -7.88 -10.09
CA ALA A 53 2.27 -7.65 -8.88
C ALA A 53 2.82 -6.53 -7.99
N ARG A 54 4.05 -6.03 -8.23
CA ARG A 54 4.62 -4.94 -7.45
C ARG A 54 3.74 -3.70 -7.60
N PRO A 55 3.34 -3.04 -6.50
CA PRO A 55 2.60 -1.80 -6.60
C PRO A 55 3.47 -0.79 -7.35
N LYS A 56 2.97 -0.28 -8.48
CA LYS A 56 3.64 0.83 -9.16
C LYS A 56 3.69 2.00 -8.17
N PRO A 57 4.86 2.62 -7.94
CA PRO A 57 4.92 3.81 -7.12
C PRO A 57 3.95 4.81 -7.74
N LYS A 58 2.94 5.23 -6.97
CA LYS A 58 2.09 6.34 -7.38
C LYS A 58 3.03 7.53 -7.46
N VAL A 59 3.39 7.93 -8.67
CA VAL A 59 4.05 9.22 -8.89
C VAL A 59 3.09 10.22 -8.28
N ARG A 60 3.55 10.92 -7.24
CA ARG A 60 2.66 11.82 -6.49
C ARG A 60 2.20 13.02 -7.32
N TYR A 61 2.70 13.17 -8.56
CA TYR A 61 2.37 14.24 -9.50
C TYR A 61 3.02 13.92 -10.86
N ASP A 62 2.22 13.73 -11.89
CA ASP A 62 2.67 13.89 -13.27
C ASP A 62 2.27 15.32 -13.64
N VAL A 63 3.24 16.24 -13.67
CA VAL A 63 2.93 17.64 -14.00
C VAL A 63 2.63 17.69 -15.50
N SER A 64 1.35 17.63 -15.88
CA SER A 64 0.92 17.96 -17.24
C SER A 64 1.35 19.39 -17.58
N PRO A 65 2.00 19.65 -18.73
CA PRO A 65 2.37 21.01 -19.14
C PRO A 65 1.17 21.96 -19.31
N TYR A 66 -0.04 21.42 -19.45
CA TYR A 66 -1.26 22.15 -19.78
C TYR A 66 -2.26 22.27 -18.63
N GLU A 67 -1.99 21.66 -17.46
CA GLU A 67 -2.84 21.81 -16.28
C GLU A 67 -2.34 22.96 -15.38
N PRO A 68 -3.26 23.74 -14.78
CA PRO A 68 -2.88 24.69 -13.75
C PRO A 68 -2.16 23.94 -12.64
N LYS A 69 -0.93 24.36 -12.33
CA LYS A 69 -0.08 23.75 -11.30
C LYS A 69 -0.93 23.44 -10.07
N PRO A 70 -1.02 22.18 -9.61
CA PRO A 70 -1.76 21.88 -8.40
C PRO A 70 -1.19 22.74 -7.27
N ALA A 71 -2.08 23.22 -6.38
CA ALA A 71 -1.68 24.05 -5.26
C ALA A 71 -0.46 23.42 -4.58
N PRO A 72 0.61 24.19 -4.35
CA PRO A 72 1.85 23.64 -3.82
C PRO A 72 1.51 22.86 -2.56
N ILE A 73 2.05 21.63 -2.47
CA ILE A 73 1.97 20.81 -1.25
C ILE A 73 2.26 21.76 -0.09
N LYS A 74 1.31 21.95 0.83
CA LYS A 74 1.48 22.86 1.97
C LYS A 74 2.70 22.36 2.74
N ARG A 75 3.86 22.96 2.45
CA ARG A 75 5.12 22.58 3.07
C ARG A 75 4.95 22.93 4.53
N TRP A 76 5.14 21.95 5.40
CA TRP A 76 5.09 22.18 6.84
C TRP A 76 6.11 23.27 7.17
N THR A 77 5.60 24.43 7.59
CA THR A 77 6.43 25.59 7.92
C THR A 77 6.72 25.66 9.41
N GLU A 78 7.64 26.53 9.80
CA GLU A 78 7.86 26.87 11.20
C GLU A 78 6.57 27.41 11.84
N TYR A 79 5.77 28.18 11.10
CA TYR A 79 4.44 28.63 11.53
C TYR A 79 3.49 27.46 11.86
N ASP A 80 3.45 26.41 11.02
CA ASP A 80 2.65 25.22 11.31
C ASP A 80 3.14 24.49 12.58
N THR A 81 4.45 24.54 12.84
CA THR A 81 5.06 23.99 14.05
C THR A 81 4.62 24.77 15.29
N GLU A 82 4.59 26.10 15.22
CA GLU A 82 4.10 26.96 16.30
C GLU A 82 2.61 26.75 16.56
N GLN A 83 1.79 26.68 15.52
CA GLN A 83 0.36 26.42 15.64
C GLN A 83 0.07 25.05 16.30
N LEU A 84 0.83 24.02 15.94
CA LEU A 84 0.75 22.72 16.59
C LEU A 84 1.13 22.80 18.07
N ARG A 85 2.21 23.52 18.39
CA ARG A 85 2.67 23.71 19.77
C ARG A 85 1.61 24.42 20.62
N GLN A 86 1.02 25.50 20.10
CA GLN A 86 -0.06 26.24 20.74
C GLN A 86 -1.24 25.33 21.06
N ARG A 87 -1.67 24.53 20.08
CA ARG A 87 -2.79 23.60 20.22
C ARG A 87 -2.55 22.56 21.32
N ILE A 88 -1.34 22.00 21.39
CA ILE A 88 -0.97 21.03 22.43
C ILE A 88 -1.02 21.68 23.83
N LEU A 89 -0.52 22.90 23.97
CA LEU A 89 -0.56 23.64 25.23
C LEU A 89 -2.00 23.93 25.68
N ASP A 90 -2.85 24.39 24.77
CA ASP A 90 -4.25 24.67 25.05
C ASP A 90 -5.01 23.39 25.45
N GLN A 91 -4.76 22.29 24.75
CA GLN A 91 -5.35 20.98 25.08
C GLN A 91 -4.95 20.53 26.49
N ASN A 92 -3.68 20.68 26.87
CA ASN A 92 -3.20 20.34 28.21
C ASN A 92 -3.81 21.25 29.28
N LYS A 93 -3.95 22.55 29.00
CA LYS A 93 -4.60 23.51 29.91
C LYS A 93 -6.06 23.14 30.15
N GLN A 94 -6.80 22.79 29.10
CA GLN A 94 -8.19 22.33 29.20
C GLN A 94 -8.30 21.05 30.04
N ARG A 95 -7.44 20.05 29.79
CA ARG A 95 -7.39 18.82 30.60
C ARG A 95 -7.13 19.09 32.08
N ASN A 96 -6.15 19.94 32.39
CA ASN A 96 -5.82 20.29 33.77
C ASN A 96 -6.96 21.02 34.48
N LYS A 97 -7.67 21.92 33.77
CA LYS A 97 -8.85 22.62 34.31
C LYS A 97 -9.99 21.63 34.61
N ALA A 98 -10.25 20.68 33.72
CA ALA A 98 -11.25 19.65 33.92
C ALA A 98 -10.92 18.76 35.14
N ALA A 99 -9.67 18.34 35.28
CA ALA A 99 -9.21 17.55 36.42
C ALA A 99 -9.36 18.30 37.76
N ARG A 100 -9.06 19.60 37.80
CA ARG A 100 -9.27 20.45 38.99
C ARG A 100 -10.75 20.56 39.36
N LYS A 101 -11.63 20.75 38.38
CA LYS A 101 -13.09 20.81 38.60
C LYS A 101 -13.64 19.49 39.13
N ALA A 102 -13.13 18.35 38.65
CA ALA A 102 -13.54 17.03 39.13
C ALA A 102 -13.13 16.74 40.58
N ARG A 103 -12.00 17.30 41.04
CA ARG A 103 -11.53 17.15 42.44
C ARG A 103 -12.23 18.06 43.46
N ALA A 104 -12.85 19.13 43.00
CA ALA A 104 -13.57 20.09 43.84
C ALA A 104 -15.06 19.75 44.00
N LYS A 105 -15.48 18.57 43.54
CA LYS A 105 -16.83 18.05 43.55
C LYS A 105 -16.85 16.75 44.34
#